data_AF-A0A8J2EB98-F1
#
_entry.id   AF-A0A8J2EB98-F1
#
_cell.length_a   1.000
_cell.length_b   1.000
_cell.length_c   1.000
_cell.angle_alpha   90.00
_cell.angle_beta   90.00
_cell.angle_gamma   90.00
#
_symmetry.space_group_name_H-M   'P 1'
#
loop_
_entity.id
_entity.type
_entity.pdbx_description
1 polymer ?
#
loop_
_entity_poly.entity_id
_entity_poly.type
_entity_poly.pdbx_seq_one_letter_code
_entity_poly.pdbx_strand_id
1 'polypeptide(L)'
;MTSGIDIRHIKDFDVNNFLDENHDPKTVYVIEWRDTVKEPLGGWKCYNAIIIDISHSIPALEKKLEALEGIKSPGPSPKPELLLISTSHEDDIQVLHEEEEEVEIINNNTLEPENRENDENARKKLRFSLDSDADKKEDDTTSTLNLTGAKSSVSQQLGGFQNPSTSSEAPQFITKEDLEKALAKMKQYYQVPQEAGVSSSKTKKFKTKEKKVELGYEGSNVFITDDQWRDAKRKNSFTSMATSLLVSTFSPKILLINSNYKGGKSKNTDERLKNIKHSIQKL
;
A
#
# COMPACT_ATOMS: atom_id res chain seq x y z
N MET A 1 -4.78 2.41 27.81
CA MET A 1 -4.07 2.78 26.57
C MET A 1 -2.65 2.30 26.73
N THR A 2 -2.07 1.65 25.72
CA THR A 2 -0.72 1.11 25.82
C THR A 2 0.30 2.24 25.71
N SER A 3 0.89 2.59 26.84
CA SER A 3 1.86 3.66 27.00
C SER A 3 3.21 3.25 26.38
N GLY A 4 3.49 3.77 25.18
CA GLY A 4 4.79 3.65 24.52
C GLY A 4 5.02 2.32 23.79
N ILE A 5 5.77 2.40 22.69
CA ILE A 5 6.28 1.25 21.94
C ILE A 5 7.79 1.26 22.07
N ASP A 6 8.38 0.12 22.46
CA ASP A 6 9.85 -0.01 22.52
C ASP A 6 10.44 0.18 21.12
N ILE A 7 11.51 0.96 21.01
CA ILE A 7 12.18 1.26 19.74
C ILE A 7 12.61 -0.02 19.02
N ARG A 8 12.96 -1.08 19.77
CA ARG A 8 13.35 -2.39 19.22
C ARG A 8 12.22 -3.09 18.45
N HIS A 9 10.99 -2.62 18.59
CA HIS A 9 9.83 -3.14 17.86
C HIS A 9 9.63 -2.44 16.50
N ILE A 10 10.38 -1.37 16.21
CA ILE A 10 10.30 -0.65 14.94
C ILE A 10 11.36 -1.22 14.01
N LYS A 11 10.94 -1.75 12.85
CA LYS A 11 11.86 -2.36 11.89
C LYS A 11 12.78 -1.33 11.27
N ASP A 12 14.07 -1.71 11.16
CA ASP A 12 15.11 -0.93 10.49
C ASP A 12 15.21 0.52 11.01
N PHE A 13 14.83 0.73 12.28
CA PHE A 13 14.83 2.05 12.88
C PHE A 13 16.21 2.42 13.39
N ASP A 14 16.79 3.46 12.81
CA ASP A 14 18.02 4.08 13.28
C ASP A 14 17.71 5.34 14.10
N VAL A 15 17.97 5.26 15.40
CA VAL A 15 17.75 6.34 16.36
C VAL A 15 18.57 7.58 16.00
N ASN A 16 19.81 7.40 15.54
CA ASN A 16 20.69 8.53 15.25
C ASN A 16 20.17 9.30 14.03
N ASN A 17 19.85 8.57 12.96
CA ASN A 17 19.28 9.15 11.75
C ASN A 17 17.92 9.82 11.97
N PHE A 18 17.13 9.36 12.96
CA PHE A 18 15.87 10.01 13.32
C PHE A 18 16.07 11.31 14.11
N LEU A 19 17.10 11.37 14.96
CA LEU A 19 17.43 12.55 15.76
C LEU A 19 18.11 13.65 14.93
N ASP A 20 18.60 13.33 13.73
CA ASP A 20 19.14 14.32 12.81
C ASP A 20 18.04 15.30 12.34
N GLU A 21 18.37 16.60 12.28
CA GLU A 21 17.42 17.70 12.02
C GLU A 21 16.67 17.61 10.68
N ASN A 22 17.10 16.73 9.77
CA ASN A 22 16.50 16.54 8.45
C ASN A 22 15.45 15.43 8.40
N HIS A 23 15.03 14.87 9.53
CA HIS A 23 14.03 13.81 9.53
C HIS A 23 12.64 14.32 9.09
N ASP A 24 12.03 13.67 8.09
CA ASP A 24 10.67 14.00 7.66
C ASP A 24 9.65 13.44 8.66
N PRO A 25 8.88 14.29 9.38
CA PRO A 25 7.90 13.86 10.37
C PRO A 25 6.74 13.04 9.79
N LYS A 26 6.63 12.94 8.47
CA LYS A 26 5.62 12.11 7.78
C LYS A 26 6.16 10.74 7.35
N THR A 27 7.41 10.43 7.69
CA THR A 27 8.01 9.12 7.41
C THR A 27 7.20 8.03 8.09
N VAL A 28 6.81 7.02 7.31
CA VAL A 28 6.04 5.87 7.79
C VAL A 28 7.00 4.74 8.12
N TYR A 29 6.87 4.23 9.33
CA TYR A 29 7.65 3.12 9.88
C TYR A 29 6.80 1.86 10.03
N VAL A 30 7.45 0.71 9.93
CA VAL A 30 6.83 -0.61 10.17
C VAL A 30 7.10 -1.03 11.61
N ILE A 31 6.04 -1.16 12.40
CA ILE A 31 6.10 -1.55 13.80
C ILE A 31 5.62 -2.99 13.95
N GLU A 32 6.42 -3.82 14.60
CA GLU A 32 6.06 -5.16 15.05
C GLU A 32 5.34 -5.11 16.40
N TRP A 33 4.11 -5.60 16.45
CA TRP A 33 3.34 -5.68 17.67
C TRP A 33 3.69 -6.97 18.44
N ARG A 34 4.46 -6.81 19.51
CA ARG A 34 4.97 -7.93 20.34
C ARG A 34 4.21 -7.99 21.66
N ASP A 35 3.11 -8.75 21.67
CA ASP A 35 2.32 -9.01 22.90
C ASP A 35 2.93 -10.09 23.79
N THR A 36 3.79 -10.94 23.24
CA THR A 36 4.38 -12.08 23.95
C THR A 36 5.91 -12.07 23.86
N VAL A 37 6.58 -12.77 24.77
CA VAL A 37 8.05 -12.88 24.74
C VAL A 37 8.52 -13.76 23.57
N LYS A 38 7.75 -14.80 23.24
CA LYS A 38 8.08 -15.75 22.17
C LYS A 38 7.37 -15.39 20.87
N GLU A 39 8.12 -15.39 19.78
CA GLU A 39 7.60 -15.15 18.44
C GLU A 39 6.61 -16.25 18.01
N PRO A 40 5.41 -15.88 17.52
CA PRO A 40 4.42 -16.85 17.06
C PRO A 40 4.84 -17.49 15.73
N LEU A 41 4.29 -18.68 15.45
CA LEU A 41 4.45 -19.36 14.16
C LEU A 41 3.81 -18.50 13.05
N GLY A 42 4.66 -17.78 12.31
CA GLY A 42 4.25 -16.82 11.28
C GLY A 42 4.66 -15.37 11.53
N GLY A 43 5.41 -15.10 12.61
CA GLY A 43 6.00 -13.80 12.93
C GLY A 43 5.03 -12.80 13.56
N TRP A 44 5.58 -11.68 14.00
CA TRP A 44 4.80 -10.62 14.65
C TRP A 44 3.87 -9.91 13.67
N LYS A 45 2.72 -9.46 14.17
CA LYS A 45 1.84 -8.58 13.39
C LYS A 45 2.57 -7.27 13.14
N CYS A 46 2.60 -6.84 11.88
CA CYS A 46 3.25 -5.59 11.48
C CYS A 46 2.20 -4.51 11.15
N TYR A 47 2.45 -3.28 11.57
CA TYR A 47 1.60 -2.12 11.33
C TYR A 47 2.42 -0.96 10.78
N ASN A 48 1.80 -0.15 9.94
CA ASN A 48 2.40 1.10 9.48
C ASN A 48 2.01 2.21 10.46
N ALA A 49 2.99 2.97 10.94
CA ALA A 49 2.77 4.06 11.89
C ALA A 49 3.75 5.21 11.64
N ILE A 50 3.45 6.38 12.20
CA ILE A 50 4.33 7.56 12.20
C ILE A 50 4.79 7.77 13.64
N ILE A 51 6.07 8.10 13.82
CA ILE A 51 6.64 8.39 15.13
C ILE A 51 6.40 9.86 15.44
N ILE A 52 5.67 10.15 16.51
CA ILE A 52 5.36 11.52 16.93
C ILE A 52 6.50 12.07 17.79
N ASP A 53 7.00 11.25 18.73
CA ASP A 53 8.04 11.65 19.68
C ASP A 53 8.78 10.42 20.20
N ILE A 54 10.00 10.62 20.71
CA ILE A 54 10.85 9.60 21.31
C ILE A 54 11.36 10.12 22.65
N SER A 55 11.34 9.27 23.66
CA SER A 55 11.89 9.59 24.97
C SER A 55 12.38 8.31 25.65
N HIS A 56 13.41 8.46 26.49
CA HIS A 56 13.97 7.38 27.30
C HIS A 56 13.08 7.00 28.49
N SER A 57 12.02 7.77 28.76
CA SER A 57 11.13 7.59 29.91
C SER A 57 9.68 7.58 29.45
N ILE A 58 8.93 6.55 29.87
CA ILE A 58 7.49 6.40 29.62
C ILE A 58 6.70 7.57 30.23
N PRO A 59 6.90 7.96 31.51
CA PRO A 59 6.25 9.16 32.07
C PRO A 59 6.44 10.44 31.25
N ALA A 60 7.60 10.62 30.64
CA ALA A 60 7.85 11.78 29.79
C ALA A 60 7.05 11.71 28.47
N LEU A 61 6.88 10.52 27.88
CA LEU A 61 5.99 10.33 26.72
C LEU A 61 4.52 10.56 27.09
N GLU A 62 4.07 10.04 28.22
CA GLU A 62 2.69 10.21 28.68
C GLU A 62 2.36 11.69 28.91
N LYS A 63 3.27 12.45 29.55
CA LYS A 63 3.11 13.90 29.74
C LYS A 63 3.03 14.66 28.42
N LYS A 64 3.81 14.26 27.41
CA LYS A 64 3.74 14.85 26.06
C LYS A 64 2.46 14.45 25.32
N LEU A 65 2.01 13.20 25.48
CA LEU A 65 0.76 12.72 24.91
C LEU A 65 -0.43 13.47 25.49
N GLU A 66 -0.47 13.69 26.80
CA GLU A 66 -1.52 14.48 27.47
C GLU A 66 -1.59 15.92 26.92
N ALA A 67 -0.44 16.52 26.63
CA ALA A 67 -0.37 17.83 25.96
C ALA A 67 -0.94 17.80 24.53
N LEU A 68 -0.85 16.66 23.84
CA LEU A 68 -1.40 16.46 22.50
C LEU A 68 -2.90 16.10 22.52
N GLU A 69 -3.38 15.37 23.53
CA GLU A 69 -4.79 14.97 23.67
C GLU A 69 -5.73 16.17 23.89
N GLY A 70 -5.20 17.30 24.39
CA GLY A 70 -5.91 18.58 24.44
C GLY A 70 -6.08 19.29 23.09
N ILE A 71 -5.29 18.90 22.08
CA ILE A 71 -5.40 19.43 20.72
C ILE A 71 -6.44 18.57 20.01
N LYS A 72 -7.69 19.06 19.97
CA LYS A 72 -8.75 18.44 19.16
C LYS A 72 -8.20 18.18 17.77
N SER A 73 -8.13 16.90 17.39
CA SER A 73 -7.79 16.47 16.03
C SER A 73 -8.48 17.40 15.03
N PRO A 74 -7.77 17.97 14.05
CA PRO A 74 -8.41 18.79 13.02
C PRO A 74 -9.56 17.95 12.46
N GLY A 75 -10.78 18.47 12.66
CA GLY A 75 -12.00 17.72 12.39
C GLY A 75 -11.96 17.09 11.01
N PRO A 76 -12.65 15.94 10.81
CA PRO A 76 -12.62 15.19 9.57
C PRO A 76 -12.77 16.16 8.40
N SER A 77 -11.72 16.28 7.59
CA SER A 77 -11.78 17.03 6.34
C SER A 77 -12.99 16.53 5.56
N PRO A 78 -13.83 17.42 5.00
CA PRO A 78 -15.07 17.03 4.34
C PRO A 78 -14.79 15.90 3.35
N LYS A 79 -15.51 14.79 3.53
CA LYS A 79 -15.43 13.59 2.68
C LYS A 79 -15.53 14.05 1.23
N PRO A 80 -14.54 13.76 0.36
CA PRO A 80 -14.74 13.95 -1.07
C PRO A 80 -15.91 13.07 -1.49
N GLU A 81 -16.93 13.72 -2.03
CA GLU A 81 -18.15 13.12 -2.56
C GLU A 81 -17.75 12.09 -3.63
N LEU A 82 -17.79 10.81 -3.27
CA LEU A 82 -17.49 9.71 -4.18
C LEU A 82 -18.61 9.64 -5.21
N LEU A 83 -18.39 10.19 -6.40
CA LEU A 83 -19.18 9.91 -7.58
C LEU A 83 -19.06 8.41 -7.89
N LEU A 84 -20.11 7.65 -7.56
CA LEU A 84 -20.28 6.27 -8.00
C LEU A 84 -20.41 6.25 -9.53
N ILE A 85 -19.33 5.87 -10.20
CA ILE A 85 -19.38 5.46 -11.60
C ILE A 85 -19.51 3.94 -11.60
N SER A 86 -20.74 3.46 -11.74
CA SER A 86 -21.03 2.05 -11.99
C SER A 86 -20.68 1.72 -13.45
N THR A 87 -19.65 0.91 -13.67
CA THR A 87 -19.39 0.27 -14.97
C THR A 87 -19.58 -1.23 -14.83
N SER A 88 -20.76 -1.71 -15.22
CA SER A 88 -20.99 -3.10 -15.59
C SER A 88 -20.66 -3.25 -17.07
N HIS A 89 -19.56 -3.95 -17.37
CA HIS A 89 -19.22 -4.34 -18.74
C HIS A 89 -18.75 -5.79 -18.70
N GLU A 90 -19.69 -6.70 -18.93
CA GLU A 90 -19.42 -8.05 -19.39
C GLU A 90 -19.36 -7.96 -20.92
N ASP A 91 -18.19 -8.25 -21.50
CA ASP A 91 -18.06 -8.48 -22.93
C ASP A 91 -17.20 -9.75 -23.15
N ASP A 92 -17.68 -10.52 -24.12
CA ASP A 92 -17.28 -11.86 -24.52
C ASP A 92 -15.79 -12.01 -24.88
N ILE A 93 -15.13 -13.01 -24.29
CA ILE A 93 -13.80 -13.47 -24.69
C ILE A 93 -13.96 -14.42 -25.87
N GLN A 94 -13.60 -13.97 -27.07
CA GLN A 94 -13.41 -14.84 -28.23
C GLN A 94 -12.12 -15.65 -28.07
N VAL A 95 -12.28 -16.97 -28.16
CA VAL A 95 -11.20 -17.97 -28.20
C VAL A 95 -10.46 -17.84 -29.53
N LEU A 96 -9.22 -17.35 -29.50
CA LEU A 96 -8.29 -17.43 -30.63
C LEU A 96 -7.45 -18.71 -30.49
N HIS A 97 -7.44 -19.49 -31.58
CA HIS A 97 -6.62 -20.70 -31.78
C HIS A 97 -5.14 -20.38 -31.57
N GLU A 98 -4.49 -21.16 -30.71
CA GLU A 98 -3.03 -21.25 -30.60
C GLU A 98 -2.51 -22.19 -31.70
N GLU A 99 -1.66 -21.67 -32.59
CA GLU A 99 -0.79 -22.50 -33.44
C GLU A 99 0.41 -22.95 -32.59
N GLU A 100 0.58 -24.27 -32.50
CA GLU A 100 1.70 -24.92 -31.82
C GLU A 100 2.99 -24.73 -32.64
N GLU A 101 3.91 -23.91 -32.12
CA GLU A 101 5.29 -23.83 -32.64
C GLU A 101 6.20 -24.66 -31.71
N GLU A 102 6.64 -25.81 -32.21
CA GLU A 102 7.58 -26.71 -31.54
C GLU A 102 8.94 -26.02 -31.34
N VAL A 103 9.32 -25.79 -30.07
CA VAL A 103 10.66 -25.32 -29.71
C VAL A 103 11.47 -26.51 -29.21
N GLU A 104 12.48 -26.90 -30.00
CA GLU A 104 13.49 -27.90 -29.65
C GLU A 104 14.23 -27.51 -28.36
N ILE A 105 14.15 -28.39 -27.35
CA ILE A 105 14.90 -28.30 -26.11
C ILE A 105 16.33 -28.81 -26.36
N ILE A 106 17.28 -27.89 -26.53
CA ILE A 106 18.71 -28.21 -26.52
C ILE A 106 19.13 -28.44 -25.06
N ASN A 107 19.26 -29.72 -24.71
CA ASN A 107 19.82 -30.20 -23.45
C ASN A 107 21.34 -30.12 -23.51
N ASN A 108 21.94 -29.08 -22.90
CA ASN A 108 23.38 -29.03 -22.69
C ASN A 108 23.72 -29.50 -21.28
N ASN A 109 24.38 -30.65 -21.28
CA ASN A 109 25.01 -31.40 -20.22
C ASN A 109 25.79 -30.57 -19.17
N THR A 110 25.59 -30.97 -17.92
CA THR A 110 26.61 -31.48 -16.98
C THR A 110 27.99 -30.84 -17.05
N LEU A 111 28.34 -30.09 -16.00
CA LEU A 111 29.69 -30.01 -15.44
C LEU A 111 29.64 -29.33 -14.06
N GLU A 112 29.79 -30.15 -13.02
CA GLU A 112 30.32 -29.81 -11.69
C GLU A 112 31.18 -31.01 -11.27
N PRO A 113 32.12 -30.91 -10.30
CA PRO A 113 32.66 -29.72 -9.64
C PRO A 113 34.21 -29.70 -9.62
N GLU A 114 34.82 -28.52 -9.49
CA GLU A 114 36.21 -28.42 -8.99
C GLU A 114 36.27 -27.49 -7.77
N ASN A 115 36.63 -28.10 -6.65
CA ASN A 115 37.56 -27.62 -5.63
C ASN A 115 37.47 -26.16 -5.19
N ARG A 116 36.97 -25.96 -3.96
CA ARG A 116 37.50 -24.95 -3.03
C ARG A 116 37.34 -25.41 -1.57
N GLU A 117 38.33 -26.19 -1.13
CA GLU A 117 38.80 -26.15 0.26
C GLU A 117 39.47 -24.80 0.53
N ASN A 118 39.47 -24.39 1.80
CA ASN A 118 40.03 -23.17 2.41
C ASN A 118 39.11 -21.94 2.47
N ASP A 119 38.36 -21.80 3.57
CA ASP A 119 38.50 -20.62 4.44
C ASP A 119 37.84 -20.84 5.82
N GLU A 120 38.46 -21.65 6.68
CA GLU A 120 37.98 -21.93 8.05
C GLU A 120 38.90 -21.33 9.13
N ASN A 121 39.49 -20.14 8.90
CA ASN A 121 40.48 -19.60 9.86
C ASN A 121 40.48 -18.09 10.13
N ALA A 122 39.32 -17.41 10.11
CA ALA A 122 39.29 -15.95 10.32
C ALA A 122 38.24 -15.36 11.28
N ARG A 123 37.47 -16.13 12.07
CA ARG A 123 36.51 -15.54 13.04
C ARG A 123 36.52 -16.08 14.47
N LYS A 124 37.67 -16.59 14.93
CA LYS A 124 37.99 -16.76 16.36
C LYS A 124 38.90 -15.61 16.85
N LYS A 125 38.34 -14.42 17.09
CA LYS A 125 38.90 -13.41 18.02
C LYS A 125 38.04 -12.15 18.06
N LEU A 126 37.04 -12.13 18.93
CA LEU A 126 36.52 -10.91 19.58
C LEU A 126 35.63 -11.34 20.74
N ARG A 127 36.25 -11.98 21.74
CA ARG A 127 35.78 -11.98 23.12
C ARG A 127 36.49 -10.83 23.81
N PHE A 128 35.84 -9.68 23.85
CA PHE A 128 36.03 -8.64 24.87
C PHE A 128 34.74 -8.74 25.70
N SER A 129 34.73 -9.32 26.91
CA SER A 129 35.26 -8.76 28.15
C SER A 129 34.84 -7.30 28.33
N LEU A 130 33.58 -7.12 28.74
CA LEU A 130 33.12 -5.94 29.43
C LEU A 130 32.26 -6.42 30.61
N ASP A 131 32.97 -6.93 31.61
CA ASP A 131 32.55 -6.79 32.99
C ASP A 131 32.65 -5.31 33.33
N SER A 132 31.53 -4.71 33.70
CA SER A 132 31.51 -3.43 34.39
C SER A 132 30.38 -3.47 35.39
N ASP A 133 30.75 -3.97 36.56
CA ASP A 133 30.12 -3.67 37.84
C ASP A 133 29.96 -2.17 37.98
N ALA A 134 28.71 -1.72 38.14
CA ALA A 134 28.41 -0.41 38.68
C ALA A 134 27.12 -0.49 39.50
N ASP A 135 27.30 -0.94 40.74
CA ASP A 135 26.58 -0.43 41.90
C ASP A 135 26.31 1.08 41.78
N LYS A 136 25.05 1.49 42.00
CA LYS A 136 24.67 2.49 43.03
C LYS A 136 23.21 2.95 42.89
N LYS A 137 22.49 2.76 44.02
CA LYS A 137 21.55 3.68 44.70
C LYS A 137 20.29 4.08 43.92
N GLU A 138 19.12 3.52 44.26
CA GLU A 138 18.27 3.94 45.40
C GLU A 138 18.32 5.45 45.64
N ASP A 139 17.32 6.16 45.13
CA ASP A 139 16.71 7.25 45.89
C ASP A 139 15.21 7.35 45.57
N ASP A 140 14.50 7.34 46.68
CA ASP A 140 13.07 7.31 46.93
C ASP A 140 12.59 8.75 47.04
N THR A 141 11.75 9.25 46.13
CA THR A 141 10.94 10.46 46.40
C THR A 141 9.55 10.33 45.80
N THR A 142 8.67 9.91 46.69
CA THR A 142 7.22 10.12 46.61
C THR A 142 6.88 11.59 46.40
N SER A 143 5.99 11.88 45.46
CA SER A 143 5.28 13.15 45.38
C SER A 143 3.84 12.91 44.92
N THR A 144 3.01 12.69 45.92
CA THR A 144 1.56 12.75 45.90
C THR A 144 1.11 14.17 45.55
N LEU A 145 0.50 14.35 44.38
CA LEU A 145 -0.30 15.54 44.09
C LEU A 145 -1.76 15.13 43.86
N ASN A 146 -2.55 15.40 44.89
CA ASN A 146 -4.00 15.50 44.84
C ASN A 146 -4.37 16.66 43.90
N LEU A 147 -5.19 16.42 42.87
CA LEU A 147 -5.97 17.49 42.26
C LEU A 147 -7.46 17.14 42.28
N THR A 148 -8.15 17.96 43.05
CA THR A 148 -9.57 17.95 43.35
C THR A 148 -10.38 18.62 42.24
N GLY A 149 -11.55 18.04 42.00
CA GLY A 149 -12.79 18.59 41.43
C GLY A 149 -12.78 19.91 40.63
N ALA A 150 -13.29 19.82 39.41
CA ALA A 150 -14.15 20.86 38.84
C ALA A 150 -15.23 20.21 37.96
N LYS A 151 -16.42 20.00 38.56
CA LYS A 151 -17.67 19.83 37.82
C LYS A 151 -18.03 21.19 37.23
N SER A 152 -18.14 21.29 35.91
CA SER A 152 -18.90 22.39 35.30
C SER A 152 -19.89 21.83 34.29
N SER A 153 -21.15 21.96 34.67
CA SER A 153 -22.32 21.76 33.85
C SER A 153 -22.49 22.97 32.95
N VAL A 154 -22.47 22.77 31.63
CA VAL A 154 -22.94 23.78 30.67
C VAL A 154 -23.99 23.12 29.79
N SER A 155 -25.24 23.43 30.11
CA SER A 155 -26.41 23.25 29.26
C SER A 155 -26.58 24.51 28.41
N GLN A 156 -26.51 24.39 27.09
CA GLN A 156 -27.13 25.29 26.12
C GLN A 156 -27.51 24.44 24.90
N GLN A 157 -28.79 24.12 24.69
CA GLN A 157 -29.84 24.90 24.05
C GLN A 157 -29.67 25.11 22.52
N LEU A 158 -30.71 24.61 21.83
CA LEU A 158 -31.31 25.04 20.55
C LEU A 158 -30.55 24.86 19.23
N GLY A 159 -31.24 24.19 18.30
CA GLY A 159 -30.98 24.21 16.86
C GLY A 159 -31.70 23.10 16.12
N GLY A 160 -33.03 23.19 16.00
CA GLY A 160 -33.84 22.26 15.21
C GLY A 160 -33.53 22.40 13.72
N PHE A 161 -32.99 21.35 13.10
CA PHE A 161 -32.87 21.24 11.66
C PHE A 161 -34.14 20.57 11.11
N GLN A 162 -34.89 21.32 10.32
CA GLN A 162 -36.00 20.82 9.52
C GLN A 162 -35.42 19.90 8.42
N ASN A 163 -35.87 18.65 8.41
CA ASN A 163 -35.62 17.72 7.32
C ASN A 163 -36.26 18.26 6.03
N PRO A 164 -35.54 18.31 4.89
CA PRO A 164 -36.20 18.50 3.61
C PRO A 164 -37.04 17.25 3.32
N SER A 165 -38.35 17.47 3.16
CA SER A 165 -39.33 16.48 2.75
C SER A 165 -38.87 15.80 1.46
N THR A 166 -38.35 14.58 1.58
CA THR A 166 -38.15 13.67 0.46
C THR A 166 -39.53 13.26 -0.06
N SER A 167 -39.95 13.89 -1.15
CA SER A 167 -41.07 13.40 -1.95
C SER A 167 -40.69 12.01 -2.46
N SER A 168 -41.34 11.01 -1.87
CA SER A 168 -41.36 9.61 -2.27
C SER A 168 -41.94 9.48 -3.69
N GLU A 169 -41.18 9.86 -4.71
CA GLU A 169 -41.41 9.38 -6.06
C GLU A 169 -40.92 7.93 -6.14
N ALA A 170 -41.87 7.03 -6.39
CA ALA A 170 -41.60 5.62 -6.57
C ALA A 170 -40.54 5.43 -7.68
N PRO A 171 -39.57 4.52 -7.50
CA PRO A 171 -38.54 4.26 -8.49
C PRO A 171 -39.20 3.89 -9.82
N GLN A 172 -39.04 4.76 -10.82
CA GLN A 172 -39.49 4.47 -12.17
C GLN A 172 -38.64 3.32 -12.70
N PHE A 173 -39.28 2.17 -12.92
CA PHE A 173 -38.64 1.00 -13.51
C PHE A 173 -38.20 1.37 -14.93
N ILE A 174 -36.89 1.32 -15.17
CA ILE A 174 -36.32 1.47 -16.51
C ILE A 174 -36.88 0.32 -17.36
N THR A 175 -37.63 0.66 -18.40
CA THR A 175 -38.22 -0.35 -19.29
C THR A 175 -37.15 -0.88 -20.25
N LYS A 176 -37.34 -2.10 -20.77
CA LYS A 176 -36.44 -2.70 -21.76
C LYS A 176 -36.27 -1.80 -23.00
N GLU A 177 -37.32 -1.06 -23.37
CA GLU A 177 -37.33 -0.14 -24.50
C GLU A 177 -36.43 1.08 -24.28
N ASP A 178 -36.34 1.59 -23.05
CA ASP A 178 -35.41 2.69 -22.72
C ASP A 178 -33.95 2.26 -22.88
N LEU A 179 -33.65 1.00 -22.54
CA LEU A 179 -32.31 0.42 -22.67
C LEU A 179 -31.94 0.21 -24.15
N GLU A 180 -32.85 -0.34 -24.96
CA GLU A 180 -32.63 -0.54 -26.40
C GLU A 180 -32.45 0.80 -27.14
N LYS A 181 -33.20 1.84 -26.74
CA LYS A 181 -33.07 3.18 -27.31
C LYS A 181 -31.72 3.83 -26.96
N ALA A 182 -31.20 3.60 -25.76
CA ALA A 182 -29.86 4.05 -25.37
C ALA A 182 -28.75 3.34 -26.16
N LEU A 183 -28.89 2.03 -26.38
CA LEU A 183 -27.96 1.22 -27.18
C LEU A 183 -27.93 1.63 -28.66
N ALA A 184 -29.09 1.90 -29.25
CA ALA A 184 -29.18 2.37 -30.63
C ALA A 184 -28.49 3.74 -30.81
N LYS A 185 -28.63 4.64 -29.83
CA LYS A 185 -27.98 5.95 -29.84
C LYS A 185 -26.46 5.85 -29.73
N MET A 186 -25.92 4.90 -28.95
CA MET A 186 -24.47 4.64 -28.90
C MET A 186 -23.91 4.13 -30.23
N LYS A 187 -24.61 3.24 -30.92
CA LYS A 187 -24.13 2.68 -32.20
C LYS A 187 -23.94 3.75 -33.29
N GLN A 188 -24.74 4.82 -33.27
CA GLN A 188 -24.56 5.95 -34.19
C GLN A 188 -23.26 6.72 -33.96
N TYR A 189 -22.76 6.80 -32.72
CA TYR A 189 -21.51 7.53 -32.42
C TYR A 189 -20.26 6.81 -32.91
N TYR A 190 -20.32 5.50 -33.13
CA TYR A 190 -19.18 4.69 -33.58
C TYR A 190 -19.11 4.51 -35.10
N GLN A 191 -20.06 5.03 -35.87
CA GLN A 191 -19.92 5.16 -37.32
C GLN A 191 -19.05 6.38 -37.65
N VAL A 192 -17.78 6.30 -37.28
CA VAL A 192 -16.76 7.24 -37.75
C VAL A 192 -16.52 6.95 -39.24
N PRO A 193 -16.63 7.95 -40.13
CA PRO A 193 -16.40 7.75 -41.55
C PRO A 193 -14.98 7.22 -41.80
N GLN A 194 -14.87 5.98 -42.28
CA GLN A 194 -13.62 5.39 -42.75
C GLN A 194 -13.28 5.89 -44.16
N GLU A 195 -13.27 7.20 -44.40
CA GLU A 195 -12.84 7.75 -45.69
C GLU A 195 -11.96 8.97 -45.53
N ALA A 196 -10.65 8.72 -45.44
CA ALA A 196 -9.60 9.52 -46.08
C ALA A 196 -8.27 8.75 -45.95
N GLY A 197 -7.80 8.20 -47.08
CA GLY A 197 -6.51 7.52 -47.17
C GLY A 197 -5.35 8.43 -46.75
N VAL A 198 -4.78 8.16 -45.58
CA VAL A 198 -3.55 8.80 -45.14
C VAL A 198 -2.38 8.09 -45.81
N SER A 199 -1.87 8.75 -46.84
CA SER A 199 -0.62 8.43 -47.55
C SER A 199 0.51 8.08 -46.58
N SER A 200 0.98 6.84 -46.67
CA SER A 200 2.11 6.27 -45.91
C SER A 200 3.43 6.89 -46.34
N SER A 201 3.63 8.14 -45.91
CA SER A 201 4.89 8.86 -46.06
C SER A 201 5.97 8.12 -45.27
N LYS A 202 7.00 7.62 -45.97
CA LYS A 202 8.19 6.97 -45.39
C LYS A 202 8.95 7.96 -44.48
N THR A 203 8.48 8.15 -43.26
CA THR A 203 9.19 8.94 -42.25
C THR A 203 10.45 8.18 -41.83
N LYS A 204 11.61 8.74 -42.20
CA LYS A 204 12.92 8.31 -41.69
C LYS A 204 12.83 8.22 -40.16
N LYS A 205 13.01 7.01 -39.62
CA LYS A 205 13.07 6.75 -38.18
C LYS A 205 14.31 7.46 -37.61
N PHE A 206 14.16 8.72 -37.21
CA PHE A 206 15.14 9.36 -36.34
C PHE A 206 15.09 8.60 -35.01
N LYS A 207 16.20 7.93 -34.68
CA LYS A 207 16.40 7.31 -33.36
C LYS A 207 16.58 8.43 -32.34
N THR A 208 15.49 9.08 -31.96
CA THR A 208 15.49 9.99 -30.82
C THR A 208 15.79 9.14 -29.59
N LYS A 209 16.85 9.46 -28.85
CA LYS A 209 17.15 8.78 -27.59
C LYS A 209 15.98 9.05 -26.64
N GLU A 210 15.21 8.01 -26.37
CA GLU A 210 14.05 8.09 -25.50
C GLU A 210 14.52 8.44 -24.08
N LYS A 211 14.02 9.55 -23.55
CA LYS A 211 14.40 10.03 -22.22
C LYS A 211 13.73 9.12 -21.19
N LYS A 212 14.54 8.54 -20.30
CA LYS A 212 14.08 7.69 -19.21
C LYS A 212 14.16 8.42 -17.88
N VAL A 213 13.27 8.08 -16.96
CA VAL A 213 13.17 8.61 -15.61
C VAL A 213 13.27 7.45 -14.63
N GLU A 214 14.16 7.57 -13.64
CA GLU A 214 14.29 6.59 -12.56
C GLU A 214 13.20 6.81 -11.50
N LEU A 215 12.57 5.73 -11.03
CA LEU A 215 11.51 5.74 -10.02
C LEU A 215 12.04 5.32 -8.65
N GLY A 216 11.73 6.08 -7.61
CA GLY A 216 12.09 5.76 -6.23
C GLY A 216 13.33 6.51 -5.76
N TYR A 217 14.17 5.85 -4.96
CA TYR A 217 15.46 6.39 -4.54
C TYR A 217 16.51 6.22 -5.64
N GLU A 218 17.55 7.05 -5.60
CA GLU A 218 18.68 6.96 -6.52
C GLU A 218 19.35 5.58 -6.43
N GLY A 219 19.41 4.85 -7.55
CA GLY A 219 19.94 3.49 -7.60
C GLY A 219 18.90 2.39 -7.47
N SER A 220 17.59 2.71 -7.50
CA SER A 220 16.53 1.70 -7.60
C SER A 220 16.62 0.88 -8.89
N ASN A 221 17.23 1.46 -9.93
CA ASN A 221 17.34 0.90 -11.28
C ASN A 221 15.99 0.59 -11.94
N VAL A 222 14.90 1.20 -11.48
CA VAL A 222 13.57 1.07 -12.09
C VAL A 222 13.33 2.29 -12.98
N PHE A 223 13.32 2.08 -14.29
CA PHE A 223 13.18 3.17 -15.26
C PHE A 223 11.84 3.09 -16.00
N ILE A 224 11.21 4.26 -16.20
CA ILE A 224 10.07 4.44 -17.09
C ILE A 224 10.37 5.52 -18.12
N THR A 225 9.57 5.61 -19.18
CA THR A 225 9.73 6.69 -20.17
C THR A 225 9.20 8.02 -19.63
N ASP A 226 9.72 9.15 -20.12
CA ASP A 226 9.28 10.49 -19.71
C ASP A 226 7.77 10.69 -19.96
N ASP A 227 7.23 10.13 -21.05
CA ASP A 227 5.80 10.18 -21.36
C ASP A 227 4.95 9.40 -20.34
N GLN A 228 5.36 8.18 -19.97
CA GLN A 228 4.69 7.39 -18.93
C GLN A 228 4.69 8.12 -17.58
N TRP A 229 5.80 8.79 -17.24
CA TRP A 229 5.90 9.59 -16.03
C TRP A 229 4.95 10.79 -16.03
N ARG A 230 4.88 11.52 -17.15
CA ARG A 230 3.96 12.64 -17.32
C ARG A 230 2.50 12.20 -17.24
N ASP A 231 2.16 11.08 -17.86
CA ASP A 231 0.81 10.54 -17.82
C ASP A 231 0.41 10.07 -16.43
N ALA A 232 1.32 9.47 -15.66
CA ALA A 232 1.10 9.14 -14.26
C ALA A 232 0.88 10.40 -13.40
N LYS A 233 1.67 11.46 -13.61
CA LYS A 233 1.52 12.74 -12.89
C LYS A 233 0.21 13.49 -13.17
N ARG A 234 -0.42 13.24 -14.30
CA ARG A 234 -1.73 13.84 -14.66
C ARG A 234 -2.91 13.16 -13.97
N LYS A 235 -2.68 12.05 -13.26
CA LYS A 235 -3.75 11.32 -12.57
C LYS A 235 -4.19 12.08 -11.31
N ASN A 236 -5.50 12.14 -11.08
CA ASN A 236 -6.11 12.97 -10.03
C ASN A 236 -6.07 12.34 -8.64
N SER A 237 -5.73 11.05 -8.54
CA SER A 237 -5.64 10.35 -7.27
C SER A 237 -4.33 9.60 -7.14
N PHE A 238 -3.84 9.49 -5.90
CA PHE A 238 -2.65 8.70 -5.60
C PHE A 238 -2.77 7.26 -6.11
N THR A 239 -3.92 6.62 -5.88
CA THR A 239 -4.16 5.25 -6.34
C THR A 239 -4.06 5.13 -7.86
N SER A 240 -4.67 6.05 -8.62
CA SER A 240 -4.62 5.99 -10.09
C SER A 240 -3.24 6.30 -10.65
N MET A 241 -2.48 7.22 -10.03
CA MET A 241 -1.07 7.44 -10.34
C MET A 241 -0.24 6.18 -10.08
N ALA A 242 -0.40 5.55 -8.90
CA ALA A 242 0.33 4.35 -8.52
C ALA A 242 0.02 3.17 -9.47
N THR A 243 -1.25 2.96 -9.83
CA THR A 243 -1.64 1.93 -10.82
C THR A 243 -1.03 2.21 -12.19
N SER A 244 -1.02 3.47 -12.64
CA SER A 244 -0.40 3.85 -13.92
C SER A 244 1.10 3.56 -13.94
N LEU A 245 1.80 3.84 -12.83
CA LEU A 245 3.22 3.54 -12.68
C LEU A 245 3.46 2.03 -12.67
N LEU A 246 2.68 1.27 -11.88
CA LEU A 246 2.77 -0.19 -11.81
C LEU A 246 2.66 -0.85 -13.19
N VAL A 247 1.65 -0.46 -13.97
CA VAL A 247 1.42 -1.00 -15.33
C VAL A 247 2.54 -0.60 -16.29
N SER A 248 3.21 0.54 -16.06
CA SER A 248 4.33 0.98 -16.87
C SER A 248 5.64 0.27 -16.51
N THR A 249 5.82 -0.11 -15.24
CA THR A 249 7.04 -0.79 -14.75
C THR A 249 6.99 -2.29 -14.90
N PHE A 250 5.81 -2.91 -14.75
CA PHE A 250 5.64 -4.35 -14.78
C PHE A 250 4.77 -4.79 -15.95
N SER A 251 5.18 -5.87 -16.61
CA SER A 251 4.34 -6.50 -17.63
C SER A 251 2.99 -6.90 -17.00
N PRO A 252 1.85 -6.66 -17.70
CA PRO A 252 0.52 -7.02 -17.19
C PRO A 252 0.41 -8.47 -16.70
N LYS A 253 1.14 -9.38 -17.37
CA LYS A 253 1.20 -10.81 -17.02
C LYS A 253 1.78 -11.04 -15.61
N ILE A 254 2.80 -10.27 -15.23
CA ILE A 254 3.46 -10.38 -13.92
C ILE A 254 2.56 -9.81 -12.82
N LEU A 255 1.98 -8.64 -13.07
CA LEU A 255 1.11 -7.94 -12.13
C LEU A 255 -0.13 -8.73 -11.75
N LEU A 256 -0.82 -9.29 -12.76
CA LEU A 256 -2.15 -9.88 -12.58
C LEU A 256 -2.12 -11.33 -12.08
N ILE A 257 -1.14 -12.12 -12.49
CA ILE A 257 -1.20 -13.59 -12.32
C ILE A 257 -0.32 -14.06 -11.16
N ASN A 258 0.86 -13.47 -11.00
CA ASN A 258 1.91 -14.05 -10.16
C ASN A 258 2.29 -13.19 -8.96
N SER A 259 1.86 -11.92 -8.90
CA SER A 259 2.27 -11.03 -7.83
C SER A 259 1.19 -10.94 -6.74
N ASN A 260 1.50 -11.51 -5.58
CA ASN A 260 0.89 -11.07 -4.32
C ASN A 260 1.86 -10.08 -3.69
N TYR A 261 1.38 -8.90 -3.28
CA TYR A 261 2.22 -7.88 -2.61
C TYR A 261 3.04 -8.44 -1.44
N LYS A 262 2.55 -9.48 -0.77
CA LYS A 262 3.23 -10.14 0.35
C LYS A 262 4.08 -11.37 -0.01
N GLY A 263 4.17 -11.75 -1.29
CA GLY A 263 4.96 -12.92 -1.73
C GLY A 263 4.52 -14.27 -1.16
N GLY A 264 3.37 -14.33 -0.46
CA GLY A 264 2.89 -15.52 0.24
C GLY A 264 1.72 -16.19 -0.48
N LYS A 265 1.62 -17.51 -0.28
CA LYS A 265 0.41 -18.28 -0.63
C LYS A 265 -0.78 -17.66 0.09
N SER A 266 -1.84 -17.29 -0.64
CA SER A 266 -3.05 -16.77 0.00
C SER A 266 -3.63 -17.85 0.90
N LYS A 267 -3.80 -17.54 2.20
CA LYS A 267 -4.37 -18.47 3.20
C LYS A 267 -5.79 -18.95 2.83
N ASN A 268 -6.48 -18.20 1.97
CA ASN A 268 -7.86 -18.47 1.57
C ASN A 268 -7.98 -19.17 0.21
N THR A 269 -6.88 -19.49 -0.48
CA THR A 269 -6.96 -20.11 -1.81
C THR A 269 -7.59 -21.50 -1.73
N ASP A 270 -7.21 -22.27 -0.70
CA ASP A 270 -7.73 -23.63 -0.50
C ASP A 270 -9.21 -23.63 -0.11
N GLU A 271 -9.66 -22.67 0.69
CA GLU A 271 -11.08 -22.53 1.05
C GLU A 271 -11.95 -22.02 -0.11
N ARG A 272 -11.44 -21.04 -0.89
CA ARG A 272 -12.15 -20.57 -2.10
C ARG A 272 -12.31 -21.69 -3.13
N LEU A 273 -11.26 -22.47 -3.38
CA LEU A 273 -11.31 -23.60 -4.31
C LEU A 273 -12.24 -24.71 -3.79
N LYS A 274 -12.27 -24.97 -2.49
CA LYS A 274 -13.23 -25.91 -1.87
C LYS A 274 -14.67 -25.43 -2.04
N ASN A 275 -14.95 -24.15 -1.81
CA ASN A 275 -16.29 -23.59 -1.95
C ASN A 275 -16.77 -23.60 -3.40
N ILE A 276 -15.90 -23.30 -4.37
CA ILE A 276 -16.23 -23.39 -5.81
C ILE A 276 -16.57 -24.84 -6.20
N LYS A 277 -15.75 -25.82 -5.77
CA LYS A 277 -16.02 -27.25 -6.03
C LYS A 277 -17.34 -27.71 -5.42
N HIS A 278 -17.67 -27.24 -4.21
CA HIS A 278 -18.91 -27.60 -3.54
C HIS A 278 -20.15 -27.01 -4.22
N SER A 279 -20.04 -25.79 -4.77
CA SER A 279 -21.11 -25.17 -5.56
C SER A 279 -21.35 -25.88 -6.88
N ILE A 280 -20.29 -26.36 -7.56
CA ILE A 280 -20.41 -27.11 -8.82
C ILE A 280 -21.06 -28.49 -8.59
N GLN A 281 -20.79 -29.16 -7.45
CA GLN A 281 -21.42 -30.45 -7.12
C GLN A 281 -22.92 -30.38 -6.77
N LYS A 282 -23.45 -29.18 -6.49
CA LYS A 282 -24.87 -28.98 -6.17
C LYS A 282 -25.72 -28.61 -7.38
N LEU A 283 -25.09 -28.37 -8.52
CA LEU A 283 -25.73 -28.19 -9.83
C LEU A 283 -25.79 -29.55 -10.54
#